data_AF-A0A916FWL7-F1
#
_entry.id   AF-A0A916FWL7-F1
#
_cell.length_a   1.000
_cell.length_b   1.000
_cell.length_c   1.000
_cell.angle_alpha   90.00
_cell.angle_beta   90.00
_cell.angle_gamma   90.00
#
_symmetry.space_group_name_H-M   'P 1'
#
loop_
_entity.id
_entity.type
_entity.pdbx_description
1 polymer ?
#
loop_
_entity_poly.entity_id
_entity_poly.type
_entity_poly.pdbx_seq_one_letter_code
_entity_poly.pdbx_strand_id
1 'polypeptide(L)'
;MAAITLLNIRIDDVTYADALARIETFLREPGLHHIATVNPEFVVLAQTNPEFMRVLNGTALNVPDGVGLLWAARRMGTPFRERVAGQDLMDRIC
;
A
#
# COMPACT_ATOMS: atom_id res chain seq x y z
N MET A 1 -1.55 -2.80 -12.54
CA MET A 1 -0.96 -3.47 -11.36
C MET A 1 -2.07 -4.22 -10.66
N ALA A 2 -1.78 -5.41 -10.14
CA ALA A 2 -2.76 -6.13 -9.33
C ALA A 2 -2.88 -5.49 -7.94
N ALA A 3 -4.04 -5.61 -7.32
CA ALA A 3 -4.26 -5.18 -5.95
C ALA A 3 -4.99 -6.30 -5.20
N ILE A 4 -4.75 -6.37 -3.90
CA ILE A 4 -5.35 -7.33 -2.99
C ILE A 4 -6.19 -6.56 -1.99
N THR A 5 -7.44 -6.97 -1.83
CA THR A 5 -8.33 -6.38 -0.83
C THR A 5 -8.23 -7.16 0.47
N LEU A 6 -7.73 -6.51 1.53
CA LEU A 6 -7.72 -7.06 2.88
C LEU A 6 -8.67 -6.24 3.75
N LEU A 7 -9.71 -6.88 4.30
CA LEU A 7 -10.70 -6.25 5.17
C LEU A 7 -11.23 -4.91 4.61
N ASN A 8 -11.67 -4.94 3.35
CA ASN A 8 -12.22 -3.79 2.59
C ASN A 8 -11.21 -2.67 2.28
N ILE A 9 -9.91 -2.93 2.42
CA ILE A 9 -8.85 -1.97 2.10
C ILE A 9 -8.05 -2.50 0.92
N ARG A 10 -7.95 -1.68 -0.15
CA ARG A 10 -7.10 -1.94 -1.30
C ARG A 10 -5.64 -1.82 -0.89
N ILE A 11 -4.84 -2.83 -1.13
CA ILE A 11 -3.37 -2.78 -1.01
C ILE A 11 -2.80 -3.22 -2.33
N ASP A 12 -1.93 -2.42 -2.93
CA ASP A 12 -1.36 -2.69 -4.23
C ASP A 12 -0.28 -3.77 -4.10
N ASP A 13 -0.35 -4.80 -4.94
CA ASP A 13 0.69 -5.82 -4.98
C ASP A 13 1.88 -5.26 -5.76
N VAL A 14 2.87 -4.75 -5.04
CA VAL A 14 4.02 -4.02 -5.59
C VAL A 14 5.32 -4.44 -4.93
N THR A 15 6.39 -4.39 -5.73
CA THR A 15 7.77 -4.43 -5.26
C THR A 15 8.30 -3.01 -5.04
N TYR A 16 9.48 -2.87 -4.41
CA TYR A 16 10.17 -1.57 -4.36
C TYR A 16 10.40 -0.99 -5.75
N ALA A 17 10.78 -1.82 -6.72
CA ALA A 17 10.99 -1.39 -8.10
C ALA A 17 9.70 -0.84 -8.72
N ASP A 18 8.58 -1.54 -8.54
CA ASP A 18 7.26 -1.08 -9.02
C ASP A 18 6.84 0.23 -8.35
N ALA A 19 7.03 0.33 -7.02
CA ALA A 19 6.69 1.52 -6.24
C ALA A 19 7.49 2.74 -6.71
N LEU A 20 8.81 2.60 -6.87
CA LEU A 20 9.69 3.69 -7.34
C LEU A 20 9.36 4.12 -8.77
N ALA A 21 9.13 3.16 -9.69
CA ALA A 21 8.72 3.48 -11.05
C ALA A 21 7.38 4.24 -11.09
N ARG A 22 6.45 3.87 -10.21
CA ARG A 22 5.16 4.57 -10.10
C ARG A 22 5.32 5.97 -9.53
N ILE A 23 6.17 6.14 -8.53
CA ILE A 23 6.51 7.45 -7.96
C ILE A 23 7.15 8.35 -9.02
N GLU A 24 8.09 7.84 -9.82
CA GLU A 24 8.68 8.60 -10.92
C GLU A 24 7.62 9.06 -11.94
N THR A 25 6.61 8.23 -12.18
CA THR A 25 5.48 8.61 -13.02
C THR A 25 4.65 9.72 -12.38
N PHE A 26 4.35 9.61 -11.07
CA PHE A 26 3.60 10.64 -10.32
C PHE A 26 4.28 12.01 -10.33
N LEU A 27 5.61 12.05 -10.32
CA LEU A 27 6.36 13.32 -10.38
C LEU A 27 6.20 14.07 -11.72
N ARG A 28 5.78 13.36 -12.78
CA ARG A 28 5.57 13.92 -14.12
C ARG A 28 4.10 14.24 -14.40
N GLU A 29 3.20 13.72 -13.58
CA GLU A 29 1.76 13.94 -13.69
C GLU A 29 1.35 15.20 -12.90
N PRO A 30 0.41 16.03 -13.40
CA PRO A 30 -0.11 17.15 -12.64
C PRO A 30 -1.00 16.66 -11.50
N GLY A 31 -0.93 17.33 -10.34
CA GLY A 31 -1.82 17.08 -9.21
C GLY A 31 -1.12 16.49 -7.99
N LEU A 32 -1.91 16.01 -7.03
CA LEU A 32 -1.44 15.39 -5.79
C LEU A 32 -1.63 13.88 -5.86
N HIS A 33 -0.54 13.13 -5.70
CA HIS A 33 -0.57 11.68 -5.59
C HIS A 33 -0.28 11.28 -4.15
N HIS A 34 -1.32 10.99 -3.37
CA HIS A 34 -1.16 10.52 -1.99
C HIS A 34 -0.77 9.03 -1.97
N ILE A 35 0.32 8.69 -1.27
CA ILE A 35 0.81 7.33 -1.10
C ILE A 35 0.63 6.96 0.37
N ALA A 36 0.08 5.78 0.66
CA ALA A 36 0.01 5.25 2.02
C ALA A 36 0.82 3.95 2.16
N THR A 37 1.57 3.87 3.24
CA THR A 37 2.29 2.67 3.68
C THR A 37 1.35 1.87 4.57
N VAL A 38 0.46 1.09 3.95
CA VAL A 38 -0.59 0.38 4.68
C VAL A 38 0.08 -0.68 5.54
N ASN A 39 -0.14 -0.61 6.85
CA ASN A 39 0.33 -1.57 7.84
C ASN A 39 -0.86 -2.23 8.56
N PRO A 40 -0.66 -3.30 9.35
CA PRO A 40 -1.75 -3.96 10.08
C PRO A 40 -2.53 -3.00 11.00
N GLU A 41 -1.86 -2.04 11.63
CA GLU A 41 -2.47 -1.06 12.52
C GLU A 41 -3.49 -0.18 11.77
N PHE A 42 -3.15 0.24 10.55
CA PHE A 42 -4.07 0.99 9.68
C PHE A 42 -5.28 0.16 9.28
N VAL A 43 -5.06 -1.12 8.99
CA VAL A 43 -6.14 -2.05 8.64
C VAL A 43 -7.13 -2.20 9.78
N VAL A 44 -6.63 -2.35 11.02
CA VAL A 44 -7.45 -2.44 12.23
C VAL A 44 -8.20 -1.13 12.48
N LEU A 45 -7.51 0.02 12.43
CA LEU A 45 -8.12 1.33 12.66
C LEU A 45 -9.23 1.63 11.64
N ALA A 46 -9.04 1.27 10.38
CA ALA A 46 -10.03 1.49 9.34
C ALA A 46 -11.35 0.74 9.59
N GLN A 47 -11.35 -0.37 10.35
CA GLN A 47 -12.58 -1.09 10.67
C GLN A 47 -13.51 -0.31 11.61
N THR A 48 -12.97 0.59 12.43
CA THR A 48 -13.74 1.43 13.35
C THR A 48 -13.77 2.90 12.93
N ASN A 49 -13.06 3.27 11.86
CA ASN A 49 -13.02 4.62 11.31
C ASN A 49 -13.33 4.60 9.79
N PRO A 50 -14.62 4.74 9.40
CA PRO A 50 -15.04 4.72 8.00
C PRO A 50 -14.42 5.83 7.15
N GLU A 51 -14.15 6.99 7.74
CA GLU A 51 -13.50 8.09 7.03
C GLU A 51 -12.05 7.73 6.68
N PHE A 52 -11.32 7.14 7.62
CA PHE A 52 -9.96 6.65 7.39
C PHE A 52 -9.93 5.54 6.33
N MET A 53 -10.86 4.60 6.38
CA MET A 53 -11.01 3.57 5.33
C MET A 53 -11.23 4.20 3.95
N ARG A 54 -12.09 5.22 3.87
CA ARG A 54 -12.35 5.96 2.62
C ARG A 54 -11.09 6.65 2.10
N VAL A 55 -10.30 7.26 2.99
CA VAL A 55 -9.02 7.89 2.62
C VAL A 55 -8.05 6.85 2.08
N LEU A 56 -7.84 5.73 2.78
CA LEU A 56 -6.94 4.66 2.32
C LEU A 56 -7.34 4.12 0.95
N ASN A 57 -8.64 3.92 0.71
CA ASN A 57 -9.10 3.42 -0.60
C ASN A 57 -9.01 4.46 -1.72
N GLY A 58 -8.86 5.75 -1.39
CA GLY A 58 -8.74 6.85 -2.34
C GLY A 58 -7.31 7.31 -2.65
N THR A 59 -6.29 6.73 -2.02
CA THR A 59 -4.88 7.04 -2.29
C THR A 59 -4.48 6.59 -3.70
N ALA A 60 -3.41 7.18 -4.24
CA ALA A 60 -2.86 6.81 -5.54
C ALA A 60 -2.09 5.48 -5.49
N LEU A 61 -1.45 5.17 -4.36
CA LEU A 61 -0.67 3.94 -4.16
C LEU A 61 -0.72 3.51 -2.68
N ASN A 62 -1.06 2.25 -2.44
CA ASN A 62 -1.03 1.62 -1.12
C ASN A 62 0.02 0.51 -1.08
N VAL A 63 1.20 0.79 -0.52
CA VAL A 63 2.27 -0.20 -0.45
C VAL A 63 2.07 -1.15 0.75
N PRO A 64 2.42 -2.45 0.63
CA PRO A 64 2.26 -3.43 1.69
C PRO A 64 3.37 -3.30 2.76
N ASP A 65 3.16 -2.42 3.74
CA ASP A 65 4.09 -2.15 4.83
C ASP A 65 3.76 -2.97 6.09
N GLY A 66 4.09 -4.26 6.06
CA GLY A 66 4.05 -5.07 7.27
C GLY A 66 3.92 -6.56 7.03
N VAL A 67 4.59 -7.33 7.89
CA VAL A 67 4.58 -8.81 7.80
C VAL A 67 3.18 -9.40 7.99
N GLY A 68 2.32 -8.76 8.79
CA GLY A 68 0.95 -9.21 9.01
C GLY A 68 0.11 -9.21 7.73
N LEU A 69 0.33 -8.23 6.84
CA LEU A 69 -0.37 -8.14 5.56
C LEU A 69 0.05 -9.27 4.62
N LEU A 70 1.36 -9.51 4.53
CA LEU A 70 1.91 -10.63 3.74
C LEU A 70 1.40 -11.97 4.24
N TRP A 71 1.33 -12.16 5.54
CA TRP A 71 0.78 -13.37 6.15
C TRP A 71 -0.71 -13.55 5.80
N ALA A 72 -1.52 -12.50 5.95
CA ALA A 72 -2.95 -12.55 5.63
C ALA A 72 -3.18 -12.85 4.14
N ALA A 73 -2.45 -12.18 3.26
CA ALA A 73 -2.53 -12.38 1.81
C ALA A 73 -2.12 -13.81 1.42
N ARG A 74 -1.05 -14.36 2.01
CA ARG A 74 -0.65 -15.77 1.85
C ARG A 74 -1.75 -16.74 2.32
N ARG A 75 -2.36 -16.47 3.47
CA ARG A 75 -3.45 -17.28 4.03
C ARG A 75 -4.67 -17.34 3.11
N MET A 76 -4.91 -16.27 2.33
CA MET A 76 -5.98 -16.17 1.34
C MET A 76 -5.64 -16.78 -0.03
N GLY A 77 -4.43 -17.30 -0.22
CA GLY A 77 -3.98 -17.86 -1.50
C GLY A 77 -3.52 -16.83 -2.53
N THR A 78 -3.40 -15.56 -2.13
CA THR A 78 -2.98 -14.45 -2.99
C THR A 78 -1.80 -13.73 -2.33
N PRO A 79 -0.57 -14.28 -2.35
CA PRO A 79 0.55 -13.64 -1.66
C PRO A 79 1.00 -12.36 -2.36
N PHE A 80 1.35 -11.31 -1.59
CA PHE A 80 2.10 -10.19 -2.13
C PHE A 80 3.49 -10.63 -2.60
N ARG A 81 4.00 -9.99 -3.65
CA ARG A 81 5.32 -10.24 -4.21
C ARG A 81 6.45 -9.81 -3.27
N GLU A 82 6.26 -8.72 -2.53
CA GLU A 82 7.27 -8.17 -1.63
C GLU A 82 6.64 -7.42 -0.45
N ARG A 83 7.36 -7.33 0.67
CA ARG A 83 7.06 -6.36 1.74
C ARG A 83 7.76 -5.06 1.41
N VAL A 84 6.99 -4.00 1.21
CA VAL A 84 7.53 -2.67 0.93
C VAL A 84 7.40 -1.83 2.19
N ALA A 85 8.45 -1.83 3.00
CA ALA A 85 8.50 -1.04 4.21
C ALA A 85 8.55 0.45 3.88
N GLY A 86 7.75 1.27 4.57
CA GLY A 86 7.69 2.71 4.34
C GLY A 86 9.04 3.40 4.56
N GLN A 87 9.76 3.01 5.61
CA GLN A 87 11.10 3.56 5.90
C GLN A 87 12.09 3.27 4.77
N ASP A 88 12.25 2.02 4.38
CA ASP A 88 13.15 1.62 3.29
C ASP A 88 12.72 2.24 1.94
N LEU A 89 11.42 2.45 1.72
CA LEU A 89 10.91 3.11 0.52
C LEU A 89 11.32 4.58 0.52
N MET A 90 11.20 5.29 1.64
CA MET A 90 11.65 6.67 1.77
C MET A 90 13.16 6.80 1.57
N ASP A 91 13.96 5.90 2.14
CA ASP A 91 15.41 5.88 1.96
C ASP A 91 15.84 5.65 0.51
N ARG A 92 14.98 5.07 -0.33
CA ARG A 92 15.23 4.87 -1.77
C ARG A 92 14.73 6.03 -2.65
N ILE A 93 13.86 6.88 -2.11
CA ILE A 93 13.32 8.05 -2.82
C ILE A 93 14.27 9.24 -2.67
N CYS A 94 14.87 9.42 -1.48
CA CYS A 94 15.78 10.50 -1.14
C CYS A 94 17.23 10.18 -1.49
#